data_AF-A0A7W1KWH9-F1
#
_entry.id   AF-A0A7W1KWH9-F1
#
_cell.length_a   1.000
_cell.length_b   1.000
_cell.length_c   1.000
_cell.angle_alpha   90.00
_cell.angle_beta   90.00
_cell.angle_gamma   90.00
#
_symmetry.space_group_name_H-M   'P 1'
#
loop_
_entity.id
_entity.type
_entity.pdbx_description
1 polymer ?
#
loop_
_entity_poly.entity_id
_entity_poly.type
_entity_poly.pdbx_seq_one_letter_code
_entity_poly.pdbx_strand_id
1 'polypeptide(L)'
;PELERQLAAEQAKLAELQTDGVMLKEEVDEEDVAEVVAKWTGVPVSKMLEGEMQKLVTMEERLRHRVIGQDEALTAVADAVRRARAGLQDPHRPIGSFIFLGPTGVGKTETARALAEFLFDDERAMIRLDMSEYMEKHAVARMIGAPPGYVGYEEGGQLTEAVRRRPYSVILFDEIEKAHQDVFNILLQILDDGRLTDSKGRTVDFKNTVMIMTSNLGSREIQAAEGDEDQVREAVEQELRLHFKPEFLNRVDDIVIFHQLSREQIAQIIDVQLERLRVMLGERGIKLVLDDSARQLLARKGYDPDYGARPLKRAIQTLIQNPLAIKLLRGETASGQTINVSADGDEMKFSTEAAAAAA
;
A
#
# COMPACT_ATOMS: atom_id res chain seq x y z
N PRO A 1 -29.69 -18.77 18.40
CA PRO A 1 -30.64 -19.07 19.48
C PRO A 1 -30.27 -20.27 20.36
N GLU A 2 -30.07 -21.46 19.78
CA GLU A 2 -29.75 -22.67 20.56
C GLU A 2 -28.28 -22.69 21.03
N LEU A 3 -27.35 -22.31 20.16
CA LEU A 3 -25.93 -22.13 20.50
C LEU A 3 -25.68 -21.04 21.54
N GLU A 4 -26.42 -19.93 21.49
CA GLU A 4 -26.31 -18.84 22.48
C GLU A 4 -26.86 -19.28 23.85
N ARG A 5 -27.91 -20.12 23.87
CA ARG A 5 -28.40 -20.73 25.11
C ARG A 5 -27.42 -21.75 25.66
N GLN A 6 -26.79 -22.55 24.81
CA GLN A 6 -25.76 -23.49 25.23
C GLN A 6 -24.53 -22.76 25.76
N LEU A 7 -24.09 -21.68 25.10
CA LEU A 7 -23.00 -20.82 25.56
C LEU A 7 -23.29 -20.22 26.93
N ALA A 8 -24.49 -19.63 27.10
CA ALA A 8 -24.88 -19.03 28.37
C ALA A 8 -25.02 -20.08 29.50
N ALA A 9 -25.48 -21.30 29.17
CA ALA A 9 -25.59 -22.39 30.13
C ALA A 9 -24.22 -22.91 30.58
N GLU A 10 -23.27 -23.10 29.64
CA GLU A 10 -21.92 -23.52 29.98
C GLU A 10 -21.14 -22.41 30.71
N GLN A 11 -21.34 -21.13 30.37
CA GLN A 11 -20.76 -20.00 31.11
C GLN A 11 -21.27 -19.93 32.56
N ALA A 12 -22.57 -20.14 32.79
CA ALA A 12 -23.14 -20.17 34.14
C ALA A 12 -22.61 -21.35 34.97
N LYS A 13 -22.47 -22.52 34.33
CA LYS A 13 -21.91 -23.72 34.96
C LYS A 13 -20.42 -23.57 35.28
N LEU A 14 -19.67 -22.89 34.41
CA LEU A 14 -18.27 -22.56 34.64
C LEU A 14 -18.13 -21.58 35.81
N ALA A 15 -18.99 -20.56 35.90
CA ALA A 15 -18.98 -19.62 37.01
C ALA A 15 -19.28 -20.29 38.36
N GLU A 16 -20.18 -21.28 38.40
CA GLU A 16 -20.40 -22.11 39.60
C GLU A 16 -19.15 -22.93 39.95
N LEU A 17 -18.54 -23.60 38.97
CA LEU A 17 -17.32 -24.40 39.18
C LEU A 17 -16.13 -23.56 39.65
N GLN A 18 -16.09 -22.26 39.31
CA GLN A 18 -15.03 -21.35 39.70
C GLN A 18 -15.16 -20.76 41.12
N THR A 19 -16.29 -20.99 41.82
CA THR A 19 -16.47 -20.50 43.20
C THR A 19 -15.70 -21.30 44.25
N ASP A 20 -15.43 -22.58 43.99
CA ASP A 20 -14.63 -23.46 44.86
C ASP A 20 -13.17 -23.51 44.39
N GLY A 21 -12.41 -22.43 44.67
CA GLY A 21 -10.94 -22.43 44.71
C GLY A 21 -10.24 -23.04 43.49
N VAL A 22 -10.18 -22.28 42.40
CA VAL A 22 -9.60 -22.72 41.12
C VAL A 22 -8.07 -22.71 41.15
N MET A 23 -7.44 -23.87 40.91
CA MET A 23 -6.00 -23.97 40.61
C MET A 23 -5.67 -23.76 39.12
N LEU A 24 -6.65 -23.80 38.21
CA LEU A 24 -6.47 -23.74 36.75
C LEU A 24 -7.57 -22.94 36.06
N LYS A 25 -7.19 -21.83 35.42
CA LYS A 25 -8.06 -20.98 34.58
C LYS A 25 -8.54 -21.77 33.35
N GLU A 26 -9.85 -21.88 33.15
CA GLU A 26 -10.46 -22.66 32.06
C GLU A 26 -10.89 -21.82 30.84
N GLU A 27 -10.71 -20.49 30.90
CA GLU A 27 -10.93 -19.57 29.77
C GLU A 27 -9.61 -18.89 29.40
N VAL A 28 -9.37 -18.76 28.09
CA VAL A 28 -8.23 -18.02 27.54
C VAL A 28 -8.67 -16.58 27.33
N ASP A 29 -8.06 -15.63 28.03
CA ASP A 29 -8.29 -14.21 27.84
C ASP A 29 -7.17 -13.51 27.06
N GLU A 30 -7.31 -12.20 26.85
CA GLU A 30 -6.33 -11.37 26.16
C GLU A 30 -4.97 -11.39 26.86
N GLU A 31 -4.93 -11.55 28.18
CA GLU A 31 -3.70 -11.63 28.96
C GLU A 31 -2.97 -12.95 28.71
N ASP A 32 -3.70 -14.08 28.62
CA ASP A 32 -3.12 -15.39 28.30
C ASP A 32 -2.52 -15.41 26.88
N VAL A 33 -3.21 -14.79 25.90
CA VAL A 33 -2.70 -14.66 24.52
C VAL A 33 -1.44 -13.79 24.50
N ALA A 34 -1.48 -12.66 25.21
CA ALA A 34 -0.35 -11.75 25.32
C ALA A 34 0.87 -12.44 25.96
N GLU A 35 0.67 -13.24 27.01
CA GLU A 35 1.74 -13.99 27.66
C GLU A 35 2.40 -15.00 26.70
N VAL A 36 1.61 -15.74 25.93
CA VAL A 36 2.12 -16.71 24.94
C VAL A 36 2.94 -16.00 23.85
N VAL A 37 2.43 -14.89 23.32
CA VAL A 37 3.13 -14.09 22.30
C VAL A 37 4.45 -13.53 22.85
N ALA A 38 4.43 -12.95 24.05
CA ALA A 38 5.62 -12.42 24.72
C ALA A 38 6.66 -13.51 25.01
N LYS A 39 6.22 -14.72 25.37
CA LYS A 39 7.11 -15.86 25.65
C LYS A 39 7.78 -16.40 24.38
N TRP A 40 7.10 -16.35 23.23
CA TRP A 40 7.67 -16.74 21.94
C TRP A 40 8.67 -15.71 21.40
N THR A 41 8.37 -14.41 21.55
CA THR A 41 9.21 -13.33 21.02
C THR A 41 10.31 -12.90 21.99
N GLY A 42 10.15 -13.18 23.29
CA GLY A 42 11.02 -12.67 24.35
C GLY A 42 10.82 -11.19 24.67
N VAL A 43 9.78 -10.55 24.12
CA VAL A 43 9.49 -9.12 24.29
C VAL A 43 8.12 -8.94 24.96
N PRO A 44 8.01 -8.17 26.07
CA PRO A 44 6.72 -7.87 26.67
C PRO A 44 5.75 -7.24 25.66
N VAL A 45 4.49 -7.68 25.64
CA VAL A 45 3.47 -7.16 24.70
C VAL A 45 3.32 -5.64 24.81
N SER A 46 3.40 -5.08 26.02
CA SER A 46 3.40 -3.63 26.24
C SER A 46 4.55 -2.93 25.50
N LYS A 47 5.77 -3.49 25.51
CA LYS A 47 6.91 -2.96 24.76
C LYS A 47 6.77 -3.15 23.25
N MET A 48 6.12 -4.23 22.81
CA MET A 48 5.79 -4.43 21.39
C MET A 48 4.80 -3.36 20.92
N LEU A 49 3.74 -3.12 21.69
CA LEU A 49 2.73 -2.10 21.44
C LEU A 49 3.31 -0.67 21.50
N GLU A 50 4.17 -0.36 22.47
CA GLU A 50 4.90 0.93 22.53
C GLU A 50 5.76 1.14 21.28
N GLY A 51 6.44 0.09 20.82
CA GLY A 51 7.23 0.14 19.58
C GLY A 51 6.37 0.40 18.34
N GLU A 52 5.20 -0.25 18.24
CA GLU A 52 4.24 0.01 17.16
C GLU A 52 3.66 1.42 17.21
N MET A 53 3.31 1.92 18.40
CA MET A 53 2.83 3.29 18.59
C MET A 53 3.88 4.31 18.17
N GLN A 54 5.15 4.12 18.57
CA GLN A 54 6.22 5.04 18.18
C GLN A 54 6.48 5.01 16.67
N LYS A 55 6.32 3.86 16.00
CA LYS A 55 6.37 3.79 14.53
C LYS A 55 5.28 4.65 13.90
N LEU A 56 4.05 4.64 14.44
CA LEU A 56 2.92 5.42 13.93
C LEU A 56 3.09 6.93 14.10
N VAL A 57 3.79 7.38 15.15
CA VAL A 57 4.09 8.80 15.37
C VAL A 57 4.97 9.36 14.26
N THR A 58 5.89 8.57 13.71
CA THR A 58 6.81 8.98 12.62
C THR A 58 6.46 8.33 11.28
N MET A 59 5.17 8.02 11.08
CA MET A 59 4.70 7.29 9.90
C MET A 59 5.00 8.01 8.60
N GLU A 60 4.76 9.32 8.54
CA GLU A 60 5.00 10.15 7.35
C GLU A 60 6.49 10.14 6.97
N GLU A 61 7.38 10.31 7.94
CA GLU A 61 8.83 10.28 7.72
C GLU A 61 9.28 8.94 7.14
N ARG A 62 8.74 7.84 7.67
CA ARG A 62 9.05 6.49 7.19
C ARG A 62 8.51 6.25 5.78
N LEU A 63 7.29 6.70 5.48
CA LEU A 63 6.71 6.58 4.15
C LEU A 63 7.42 7.47 3.12
N ARG A 64 7.92 8.65 3.52
CA ARG A 64 8.70 9.57 2.67
C ARG A 64 9.99 8.96 2.12
N HIS A 65 10.57 7.96 2.78
CA HIS A 65 11.73 7.26 2.23
C HIS A 65 11.42 6.53 0.92
N ARG A 66 10.15 6.21 0.68
CA ARG A 66 9.70 5.43 -0.47
C ARG A 66 8.79 6.23 -1.41
N VAL A 67 7.92 7.07 -0.85
CA VAL A 67 6.96 7.91 -1.58
C VAL A 67 7.43 9.35 -1.56
N ILE A 68 7.88 9.85 -2.70
CA ILE A 68 8.47 11.18 -2.82
C ILE A 68 7.44 12.18 -3.33
N GLY A 69 7.37 13.35 -2.67
CA GLY A 69 6.67 14.53 -3.18
C GLY A 69 5.16 14.55 -3.01
N GLN A 70 4.60 13.65 -2.20
CA GLN A 70 3.16 13.50 -1.99
C GLN A 70 2.80 13.68 -0.51
N ASP A 71 3.27 14.77 0.10
CA ASP A 71 3.17 15.00 1.55
C ASP A 71 1.73 15.09 2.06
N GLU A 72 0.82 15.71 1.31
CA GLU A 72 -0.61 15.75 1.66
C GLU A 72 -1.19 14.33 1.74
N ALA A 73 -0.86 13.49 0.75
CA ALA A 73 -1.29 12.10 0.72
C ALA A 73 -0.75 11.28 1.90
N LEU A 74 0.52 11.47 2.25
CA LEU A 74 1.13 10.77 3.37
C LEU A 74 0.51 11.21 4.70
N THR A 75 0.21 12.50 4.85
CA THR A 75 -0.42 13.06 6.05
C THR A 75 -1.83 12.53 6.23
N ALA A 76 -2.67 12.60 5.19
CA ALA A 76 -4.04 12.10 5.23
C ALA A 76 -4.12 10.61 5.60
N VAL A 77 -3.23 9.79 5.00
CA VAL A 77 -3.13 8.36 5.31
C VAL A 77 -2.68 8.12 6.74
N ALA A 78 -1.62 8.81 7.20
CA ALA A 78 -1.10 8.66 8.54
C ALA A 78 -2.13 9.05 9.60
N ASP A 79 -2.87 10.15 9.38
CA ASP A 79 -3.90 10.61 10.30
C ASP A 79 -5.05 9.62 10.46
N ALA A 80 -5.57 9.05 9.37
CA ALA A 80 -6.63 8.05 9.46
C ALA A 80 -6.16 6.79 10.17
N VAL A 81 -4.97 6.29 9.85
CA VAL A 81 -4.39 5.12 10.52
C VAL A 81 -4.17 5.39 12.01
N ARG A 82 -3.66 6.57 12.38
CA ARG A 82 -3.49 6.97 13.79
C ARG A 82 -4.82 7.03 14.51
N ARG A 83 -5.88 7.59 13.90
CA ARG A 83 -7.24 7.61 14.47
C ARG A 83 -7.76 6.19 14.73
N ALA A 84 -7.64 5.29 13.76
CA ALA A 84 -8.06 3.91 13.91
C ALA A 84 -7.30 3.19 15.03
N ARG A 85 -5.96 3.32 15.07
CA ARG A 85 -5.11 2.67 16.08
C ARG A 85 -5.26 3.25 17.47
N ALA A 86 -5.62 4.53 17.59
CA ALA A 86 -5.94 5.18 18.86
C ALA A 86 -7.37 4.87 19.35
N GLY A 87 -8.17 4.08 18.61
CA GLY A 87 -9.56 3.78 18.96
C GLY A 87 -10.49 4.99 18.83
N LEU A 88 -10.10 5.99 18.03
CA LEU A 88 -10.86 7.23 17.78
C LEU A 88 -11.72 7.16 16.51
N GLN A 89 -11.94 5.95 15.99
CA GLN A 89 -12.73 5.68 14.80
C GLN A 89 -13.79 4.61 15.11
N ASP A 90 -14.86 4.59 14.31
CA ASP A 90 -15.88 3.55 14.38
C ASP A 90 -15.27 2.14 14.21
N PRO A 91 -15.42 1.24 15.21
CA PRO A 91 -14.88 -0.12 15.16
C PRO A 91 -15.59 -1.03 14.14
N HIS A 92 -16.66 -0.55 13.50
CA HIS A 92 -17.34 -1.24 12.42
C HIS A 92 -16.80 -0.89 11.04
N ARG A 93 -15.87 0.05 10.89
CA ARG A 93 -15.34 0.46 9.59
C ARG A 93 -13.91 -0.07 9.36
N PRO A 94 -13.43 -0.13 8.10
CA PRO A 94 -12.01 -0.38 7.81
C PRO A 94 -11.10 0.64 8.53
N ILE A 95 -9.81 0.30 8.70
CA ILE A 95 -8.80 1.18 9.32
C ILE A 95 -8.74 2.54 8.64
N GLY A 96 -8.94 2.56 7.32
CA GLY A 96 -9.04 3.79 6.55
C GLY A 96 -9.53 3.49 5.15
N SER A 97 -10.22 4.46 4.55
CA SER A 97 -10.73 4.39 3.19
C SER A 97 -10.38 5.67 2.44
N PHE A 98 -9.75 5.52 1.28
CA PHE A 98 -9.22 6.66 0.52
C PHE A 98 -9.53 6.57 -0.97
N ILE A 99 -9.82 7.71 -1.59
CA ILE A 99 -9.77 7.87 -3.04
C ILE A 99 -8.51 8.65 -3.40
N PHE A 100 -7.60 8.03 -4.14
CA PHE A 100 -6.38 8.66 -4.64
C PHE A 100 -6.59 9.13 -6.09
N LEU A 101 -6.53 10.44 -6.28
CA LEU A 101 -6.74 11.11 -7.57
C LEU A 101 -5.42 11.62 -8.12
N GLY A 102 -5.34 11.78 -9.44
CA GLY A 102 -4.18 12.40 -10.10
C GLY A 102 -3.70 11.63 -11.31
N PRO A 103 -2.62 12.11 -11.97
CA PRO A 103 -2.09 11.50 -13.18
C PRO A 103 -1.51 10.10 -12.96
N THR A 104 -1.16 9.42 -14.05
CA THR A 104 -0.49 8.12 -13.94
C THR A 104 0.96 8.27 -13.52
N GLY A 105 1.48 7.35 -12.70
CA GLY A 105 2.91 7.30 -12.37
C GLY A 105 3.41 8.33 -11.36
N VAL A 106 2.53 9.00 -10.63
CA VAL A 106 2.88 10.01 -9.61
C VAL A 106 3.08 9.46 -8.19
N GLY A 107 2.59 8.25 -7.90
CA GLY A 107 2.82 7.61 -6.59
C GLY A 107 1.65 6.85 -5.99
N LYS A 108 0.42 6.96 -6.52
CA LYS A 108 -0.80 6.35 -5.95
C LYS A 108 -0.64 4.88 -5.49
N THR A 109 -0.21 4.01 -6.42
CA THR A 109 0.03 2.58 -6.13
C THR A 109 1.26 2.36 -5.24
N GLU A 110 2.26 3.24 -5.33
CA GLU A 110 3.46 3.13 -4.50
C GLU A 110 3.16 3.43 -3.04
N THR A 111 2.30 4.43 -2.77
CA THR A 111 1.77 4.70 -1.43
C THR A 111 1.05 3.50 -0.85
N ALA A 112 0.23 2.81 -1.64
CA ALA A 112 -0.45 1.59 -1.18
C ALA A 112 0.54 0.47 -0.80
N ARG A 113 1.60 0.27 -1.59
CA ARG A 113 2.66 -0.72 -1.30
C ARG A 113 3.48 -0.34 -0.08
N ALA A 114 3.89 0.93 0.02
CA ALA A 114 4.63 1.45 1.15
C ALA A 114 3.82 1.33 2.44
N LEU A 115 2.50 1.56 2.36
CA LEU A 115 1.59 1.39 3.47
C LEU A 115 1.44 -0.07 3.90
N ALA A 116 1.35 -1.01 2.95
CA ALA A 116 1.27 -2.44 3.24
C ALA A 116 2.55 -2.93 3.94
N GLU A 117 3.71 -2.53 3.44
CA GLU A 117 5.00 -2.82 4.08
C GLU A 117 5.09 -2.18 5.46
N PHE A 118 4.66 -0.94 5.63
CA PHE A 118 4.74 -0.24 6.91
C PHE A 118 3.80 -0.83 7.99
N LEU A 119 2.55 -1.14 7.64
CA LEU A 119 1.55 -1.60 8.61
C LEU A 119 1.61 -3.09 8.90
N PHE A 120 2.05 -3.89 7.93
CA PHE A 120 1.96 -5.34 7.99
C PHE A 120 3.31 -6.04 7.77
N ASP A 121 4.41 -5.27 7.77
CA ASP A 121 5.79 -5.72 7.55
C ASP A 121 5.96 -6.59 6.28
N ASP A 122 5.06 -6.45 5.29
CA ASP A 122 5.08 -7.18 4.03
C ASP A 122 4.39 -6.39 2.90
N GLU A 123 5.16 -6.01 1.87
CA GLU A 123 4.62 -5.37 0.65
C GLU A 123 3.56 -6.23 -0.07
N ARG A 124 3.62 -7.56 0.08
CA ARG A 124 2.63 -8.50 -0.47
C ARG A 124 1.36 -8.57 0.37
N ALA A 125 1.27 -7.85 1.50
CA ALA A 125 0.02 -7.62 2.22
C ALA A 125 -0.88 -6.61 1.49
N MET A 126 -0.80 -6.57 0.15
CA MET A 126 -1.62 -5.75 -0.71
C MET A 126 -2.43 -6.65 -1.63
N ILE A 127 -3.75 -6.59 -1.51
CA ILE A 127 -4.69 -7.25 -2.41
C ILE A 127 -5.06 -6.23 -3.49
N ARG A 128 -4.61 -6.47 -4.73
CA ARG A 128 -4.89 -5.56 -5.85
C ARG A 128 -5.99 -6.13 -6.73
N LEU A 129 -6.98 -5.30 -7.04
CA LEU A 129 -8.03 -5.57 -8.01
C LEU A 129 -8.01 -4.46 -9.07
N ASP A 130 -7.91 -4.85 -10.34
CA ASP A 130 -8.03 -3.93 -11.47
C ASP A 130 -9.51 -3.77 -11.84
N MET A 131 -10.06 -2.57 -11.68
CA MET A 131 -11.49 -2.31 -11.88
C MET A 131 -11.89 -2.34 -13.35
N SER A 132 -10.93 -2.28 -14.28
CA SER A 132 -11.18 -2.55 -15.70
C SER A 132 -11.63 -4.01 -15.94
N GLU A 133 -11.28 -4.96 -15.04
CA GLU A 133 -11.80 -6.33 -15.12
C GLU A 133 -13.25 -6.46 -14.63
N TYR A 134 -13.82 -5.41 -14.03
CA TYR A 134 -15.15 -5.38 -13.41
C TYR A 134 -16.10 -4.39 -14.11
N MET A 135 -15.81 -4.04 -15.36
CA MET A 135 -16.65 -3.14 -16.19
C MET A 135 -18.03 -3.72 -16.50
N GLU A 136 -18.14 -5.05 -16.56
CA GLU A 136 -19.39 -5.73 -16.90
C GLU A 136 -20.09 -6.29 -15.66
N LYS A 137 -21.42 -6.24 -15.67
CA LYS A 137 -22.26 -6.74 -14.57
C LYS A 137 -21.94 -8.18 -14.16
N HIS A 138 -21.68 -9.07 -15.12
CA HIS A 138 -21.38 -10.48 -14.83
C HIS A 138 -20.01 -10.66 -14.15
N ALA A 139 -19.05 -9.76 -14.42
CA ALA A 139 -17.74 -9.82 -13.79
C ALA A 139 -17.78 -9.46 -12.30
N VAL A 140 -18.76 -8.65 -11.86
CA VAL A 140 -18.96 -8.27 -10.45
C VAL A 140 -19.14 -9.49 -9.56
N ALA A 141 -19.83 -10.53 -10.05
CA ALA A 141 -20.00 -11.77 -9.31
C ALA A 141 -18.66 -12.46 -8.99
N ARG A 142 -17.60 -12.26 -9.79
CA ARG A 142 -16.26 -12.82 -9.49
C ARG A 142 -15.65 -12.22 -8.23
N MET A 143 -16.04 -11.02 -7.82
CA MET A 143 -15.52 -10.35 -6.63
C MET A 143 -15.98 -11.05 -5.34
N ILE A 144 -17.23 -11.50 -5.30
CA ILE A 144 -17.88 -12.11 -4.11
C ILE A 144 -18.17 -13.61 -4.26
N GLY A 145 -18.00 -14.15 -5.46
CA GLY A 145 -18.28 -15.53 -5.82
C GLY A 145 -19.52 -15.65 -6.70
N ALA A 146 -19.48 -16.59 -7.64
CA ALA A 146 -20.66 -16.96 -8.41
C ALA A 146 -21.80 -17.44 -7.48
N PRO A 147 -23.08 -17.22 -7.82
CA PRO A 147 -24.19 -17.80 -7.07
C PRO A 147 -24.29 -19.32 -7.25
N PRO A 148 -25.00 -20.04 -6.35
CA PRO A 148 -25.20 -21.49 -6.46
C PRO A 148 -25.74 -21.89 -7.84
N GLY A 149 -25.09 -22.87 -8.48
CA GLY A 149 -25.49 -23.39 -9.80
C GLY A 149 -24.76 -22.79 -11.01
N TYR A 150 -23.83 -21.85 -10.81
CA TYR A 150 -22.98 -21.28 -11.87
C TYR A 150 -21.55 -21.84 -11.82
N VAL A 151 -20.88 -21.86 -12.98
CA VAL A 151 -19.46 -22.24 -13.07
C VAL A 151 -18.62 -21.27 -12.23
N GLY A 152 -17.70 -21.80 -11.42
CA GLY A 152 -16.90 -21.01 -10.48
C GLY A 152 -17.52 -20.82 -9.09
N TYR A 153 -18.70 -21.40 -8.81
CA TYR A 153 -19.31 -21.39 -7.47
C TYR A 153 -18.34 -21.93 -6.40
N GLU A 154 -17.58 -22.98 -6.70
CA GLU A 154 -16.66 -23.60 -5.74
C GLU A 154 -15.46 -22.71 -5.38
N GLU A 155 -15.01 -21.83 -6.27
CA GLU A 155 -13.77 -21.06 -6.16
C GLU A 155 -13.85 -19.88 -5.16
N GLY A 156 -15.07 -19.47 -4.78
CA GLY A 156 -15.30 -18.31 -3.91
C GLY A 156 -15.08 -16.98 -4.65
N GLY A 157 -15.25 -15.86 -3.94
CA GLY A 157 -15.00 -14.53 -4.49
C GLY A 157 -13.53 -14.16 -4.42
N GLN A 158 -13.01 -13.50 -5.46
CA GLN A 158 -11.61 -13.05 -5.48
C GLN A 158 -11.28 -12.12 -4.31
N LEU A 159 -12.18 -11.18 -4.00
CA LEU A 159 -11.98 -10.24 -2.88
C LEU A 159 -12.23 -10.94 -1.54
N THR A 160 -13.36 -11.64 -1.41
CA THR A 160 -13.77 -12.26 -0.15
C THR A 160 -12.79 -13.34 0.29
N GLU A 161 -12.30 -14.21 -0.62
CA GLU A 161 -11.31 -15.22 -0.27
C GLU A 161 -9.92 -14.64 0.00
N ALA A 162 -9.51 -13.59 -0.73
CA ALA A 162 -8.21 -12.95 -0.49
C ALA A 162 -8.17 -12.31 0.91
N VAL A 163 -9.21 -11.57 1.29
CA VAL A 163 -9.31 -10.94 2.62
C VAL A 163 -9.52 -11.99 3.71
N ARG A 164 -10.32 -13.03 3.48
CA ARG A 164 -10.47 -14.14 4.44
C ARG A 164 -9.14 -14.83 4.75
N ARG A 165 -8.27 -14.99 3.74
CA ARG A 165 -6.92 -15.56 3.92
C ARG A 165 -5.94 -14.57 4.54
N ARG A 166 -6.13 -13.28 4.30
CA ARG A 166 -5.23 -12.21 4.76
C ARG A 166 -6.04 -10.98 5.24
N PRO A 167 -6.61 -11.04 6.45
CA PRO A 167 -7.52 -10.00 6.96
C PRO A 167 -6.81 -8.68 7.28
N TYR A 168 -5.50 -8.75 7.54
CA TYR A 168 -4.61 -7.59 7.69
C TYR A 168 -3.96 -7.30 6.33
N SER A 169 -4.56 -6.37 5.59
CA SER A 169 -4.09 -6.05 4.24
C SER A 169 -4.51 -4.66 3.78
N VAL A 170 -3.75 -4.12 2.84
CA VAL A 170 -4.16 -2.97 2.01
C VAL A 170 -4.92 -3.52 0.81
N ILE A 171 -6.14 -3.06 0.57
CA ILE A 171 -6.93 -3.42 -0.60
C ILE A 171 -6.86 -2.26 -1.58
N LEU A 172 -6.27 -2.51 -2.76
CA LEU A 172 -6.11 -1.54 -3.82
C LEU A 172 -7.09 -1.82 -4.96
N PHE A 173 -8.08 -0.93 -5.13
CA PHE A 173 -8.96 -0.90 -6.29
C PHE A 173 -8.38 0.09 -7.31
N ASP A 174 -7.74 -0.43 -8.36
CA ASP A 174 -7.08 0.39 -9.37
C ASP A 174 -8.07 0.81 -10.45
N GLU A 175 -8.03 2.07 -10.88
CA GLU A 175 -8.93 2.65 -11.91
C GLU A 175 -10.43 2.53 -11.58
N ILE A 176 -10.81 2.92 -10.36
CA ILE A 176 -12.17 2.74 -9.81
C ILE A 176 -13.28 3.34 -10.69
N GLU A 177 -12.98 4.35 -11.50
CA GLU A 177 -13.92 4.93 -12.46
C GLU A 177 -14.36 3.95 -13.57
N LYS A 178 -13.61 2.87 -13.79
CA LYS A 178 -13.95 1.85 -14.80
C LYS A 178 -14.93 0.81 -14.29
N ALA A 179 -15.10 0.70 -12.97
CA ALA A 179 -15.94 -0.32 -12.36
C ALA A 179 -17.42 -0.19 -12.78
N HIS A 180 -18.11 -1.31 -12.92
CA HIS A 180 -19.56 -1.34 -13.04
C HIS A 180 -20.24 -0.79 -11.77
N GLN A 181 -21.41 -0.16 -11.90
CA GLN A 181 -22.14 0.45 -10.78
C GLN A 181 -22.42 -0.52 -9.62
N ASP A 182 -22.63 -1.80 -9.92
CA ASP A 182 -22.89 -2.83 -8.90
C ASP A 182 -21.68 -3.11 -7.99
N VAL A 183 -20.46 -2.76 -8.41
CA VAL A 183 -19.26 -2.84 -7.55
C VAL A 183 -19.39 -1.88 -6.38
N PHE A 184 -19.89 -0.66 -6.61
CA PHE A 184 -20.01 0.35 -5.56
C PHE A 184 -21.00 -0.05 -4.47
N ASN A 185 -22.03 -0.83 -4.79
CA ASN A 185 -22.96 -1.38 -3.79
C ASN A 185 -22.22 -2.33 -2.83
N ILE A 186 -21.28 -3.12 -3.35
CA ILE A 186 -20.43 -4.02 -2.55
C ILE A 186 -19.46 -3.19 -1.69
N LEU A 187 -18.84 -2.17 -2.26
CA LEU A 187 -17.93 -1.30 -1.52
C LEU A 187 -18.64 -0.53 -0.40
N LEU A 188 -19.85 -0.01 -0.65
CA LEU A 188 -20.66 0.64 0.38
C LEU A 188 -20.89 -0.27 1.58
N GLN A 189 -21.22 -1.54 1.35
CA GLN A 189 -21.39 -2.51 2.44
C GLN A 189 -20.10 -2.67 3.27
N ILE A 190 -18.94 -2.74 2.61
CA ILE A 190 -17.66 -2.82 3.32
C ILE A 190 -17.36 -1.52 4.10
N LEU A 191 -17.61 -0.36 3.50
CA LEU A 191 -17.32 0.94 4.11
C LEU A 191 -18.23 1.26 5.31
N ASP A 192 -19.46 0.72 5.32
CA ASP A 192 -20.45 0.93 6.37
C ASP A 192 -20.32 -0.10 7.49
N ASP A 193 -20.28 -1.39 7.16
CA ASP A 193 -20.35 -2.48 8.15
C ASP A 193 -19.00 -3.16 8.42
N GLY A 194 -17.96 -2.83 7.64
CA GLY A 194 -16.64 -3.44 7.74
C GLY A 194 -16.68 -4.93 7.43
N ARG A 195 -17.72 -5.39 6.74
CA ARG A 195 -18.00 -6.80 6.49
C ARG A 195 -18.63 -6.99 5.13
N LEU A 196 -18.37 -8.13 4.53
CA LEU A 196 -19.00 -8.53 3.27
C LEU A 196 -19.41 -9.99 3.33
N THR A 197 -20.64 -10.28 2.91
CA THR A 197 -21.13 -11.66 2.82
C THR A 197 -20.96 -12.16 1.39
N ASP A 198 -20.26 -13.29 1.24
CA ASP A 198 -20.03 -13.92 -0.05
C ASP A 198 -21.28 -14.64 -0.58
N SER A 199 -21.22 -15.14 -1.83
CA SER A 199 -22.33 -15.86 -2.45
C SER A 199 -22.67 -17.21 -1.81
N LYS A 200 -21.83 -17.71 -0.89
CA LYS A 200 -22.04 -18.91 -0.08
C LYS A 200 -22.60 -18.58 1.30
N GLY A 201 -22.87 -17.31 1.61
CA GLY A 201 -23.37 -16.86 2.90
C GLY A 201 -22.31 -16.72 3.99
N ARG A 202 -21.02 -16.75 3.64
CA ARG A 202 -19.91 -16.55 4.59
C ARG A 202 -19.63 -15.06 4.71
N THR A 203 -19.61 -14.56 5.94
CA THR A 203 -19.24 -13.17 6.23
C THR A 203 -17.73 -13.05 6.42
N VAL A 204 -17.11 -12.15 5.69
CA VAL A 204 -15.68 -11.81 5.75
C VAL A 204 -15.52 -10.44 6.41
N ASP A 205 -14.54 -10.32 7.29
CA ASP A 205 -14.25 -9.10 8.05
C ASP A 205 -13.18 -8.25 7.35
N PHE A 206 -13.47 -6.96 7.19
CA PHE A 206 -12.64 -5.94 6.54
C PHE A 206 -12.19 -4.84 7.52
N LYS A 207 -12.53 -4.92 8.81
CA LYS A 207 -12.20 -3.90 9.82
C LYS A 207 -10.69 -3.69 9.98
N ASN A 208 -9.91 -4.72 9.71
CA ASN A 208 -8.44 -4.69 9.76
C ASN A 208 -7.77 -4.35 8.41
N THR A 209 -8.54 -3.84 7.45
CA THR A 209 -8.05 -3.50 6.12
C THR A 209 -7.94 -1.99 5.93
N VAL A 210 -7.03 -1.57 5.04
CA VAL A 210 -7.02 -0.21 4.50
C VAL A 210 -7.49 -0.27 3.05
N MET A 211 -8.53 0.47 2.71
CA MET A 211 -9.09 0.50 1.36
C MET A 211 -8.56 1.72 0.59
N ILE A 212 -7.92 1.48 -0.54
CA ILE A 212 -7.41 2.53 -1.43
C ILE A 212 -8.02 2.34 -2.80
N MET A 213 -8.67 3.38 -3.31
CA MET A 213 -9.25 3.42 -4.64
C MET A 213 -8.48 4.44 -5.47
N THR A 214 -7.80 4.01 -6.53
CA THR A 214 -7.10 4.95 -7.41
C THR A 214 -8.04 5.37 -8.54
N SER A 215 -7.92 6.62 -8.95
CA SER A 215 -8.58 7.11 -10.16
C SER A 215 -7.68 8.08 -10.90
N ASN A 216 -7.87 8.15 -12.21
CA ASN A 216 -7.29 9.20 -13.04
C ASN A 216 -8.31 10.31 -13.38
N LEU A 217 -9.49 10.31 -12.75
CA LEU A 217 -10.44 11.43 -12.85
C LEU A 217 -9.78 12.73 -12.35
N GLY A 218 -10.12 13.85 -13.00
CA GLY A 218 -9.55 15.15 -12.68
C GLY A 218 -8.08 15.33 -13.10
N SER A 219 -7.47 14.35 -13.78
CA SER A 219 -6.03 14.44 -14.12
C SER A 219 -5.71 15.65 -14.98
N ARG A 220 -6.58 16.04 -15.93
CA ARG A 220 -6.30 17.17 -16.82
C ARG A 220 -6.28 18.49 -16.05
N GLU A 221 -7.21 18.63 -15.13
CA GLU A 221 -7.39 19.77 -14.26
C GLU A 221 -6.18 19.90 -13.31
N ILE A 222 -5.76 18.78 -12.71
CA ILE A 222 -4.56 18.69 -11.86
C ILE A 222 -3.28 19.02 -12.64
N GLN A 223 -3.19 18.66 -13.92
CA GLN A 223 -2.04 18.98 -14.77
C GLN A 223 -2.04 20.43 -15.28
N ALA A 224 -3.22 21.02 -15.51
CA ALA A 224 -3.36 22.33 -16.13
C ALA A 224 -3.22 23.49 -15.14
N ALA A 225 -3.49 23.25 -13.85
CA ALA A 225 -3.41 24.29 -12.85
C ALA A 225 -1.95 24.52 -12.40
N GLU A 226 -1.37 25.62 -12.87
CA GLU A 226 -0.09 26.15 -12.40
C GLU A 226 -0.22 26.83 -11.02
N GLY A 227 -0.72 26.11 -10.01
CA GLY A 227 -0.60 26.51 -8.60
C GLY A 227 -1.79 27.21 -7.93
N ASP A 228 -3.01 27.16 -8.50
CA ASP A 228 -4.23 27.48 -7.76
C ASP A 228 -4.87 26.18 -7.23
N GLU A 229 -4.48 25.78 -6.02
CA GLU A 229 -4.93 24.53 -5.38
C GLU A 229 -6.44 24.51 -5.14
N ASP A 230 -7.03 25.66 -4.81
CA ASP A 230 -8.48 25.76 -4.56
C ASP A 230 -9.26 25.51 -5.85
N GLN A 231 -8.82 26.09 -6.97
CA GLN A 231 -9.44 25.82 -8.28
C GLN A 231 -9.28 24.35 -8.70
N VAL A 232 -8.13 23.73 -8.46
CA VAL A 232 -7.94 22.29 -8.73
C VAL A 232 -8.92 21.47 -7.91
N ARG A 233 -9.01 21.76 -6.62
CA ARG A 233 -9.87 21.01 -5.70
C ARG A 233 -11.33 21.10 -6.11
N GLU A 234 -11.81 22.30 -6.45
CA GLU A 234 -13.18 22.50 -6.94
C GLU A 234 -13.44 21.75 -8.25
N ALA A 235 -12.52 21.82 -9.21
CA ALA A 235 -12.67 21.14 -10.50
C ALA A 235 -12.67 19.61 -10.35
N VAL A 236 -11.77 19.09 -9.52
CA VAL A 236 -11.69 17.65 -9.21
C VAL A 236 -12.96 17.20 -8.47
N GLU A 237 -13.47 17.98 -7.52
CA GLU A 237 -14.71 17.64 -6.80
C GLU A 237 -15.92 17.60 -7.75
N GLN A 238 -16.00 18.53 -8.71
CA GLN A 238 -17.05 18.50 -9.74
C GLN A 238 -16.98 17.22 -10.56
N GLU A 239 -15.80 16.81 -11.03
CA GLU A 239 -15.61 15.59 -11.80
C GLU A 239 -16.00 14.33 -11.00
N LEU A 240 -15.64 14.29 -9.71
CA LEU A 240 -16.03 13.20 -8.82
C LEU A 240 -17.54 13.10 -8.65
N ARG A 241 -18.24 14.22 -8.46
CA ARG A 241 -19.70 14.24 -8.29
C ARG A 241 -20.45 13.89 -9.57
N LEU A 242 -19.84 14.08 -10.74
CA LEU A 242 -20.38 13.63 -12.02
C LEU A 242 -20.29 12.10 -12.18
N HIS A 243 -19.20 11.50 -11.67
CA HIS A 243 -18.93 10.08 -11.85
C HIS A 243 -19.48 9.20 -10.71
N PHE A 244 -19.37 9.66 -9.46
CA PHE A 244 -19.74 8.90 -8.27
C PHE A 244 -20.95 9.52 -7.57
N LYS A 245 -21.78 8.65 -6.99
CA LYS A 245 -22.92 9.09 -6.18
C LYS A 245 -22.41 9.73 -4.88
N PRO A 246 -23.05 10.81 -4.37
CA PRO A 246 -22.66 11.43 -3.10
C PRO A 246 -22.64 10.46 -1.92
N GLU A 247 -23.54 9.47 -1.91
CA GLU A 247 -23.57 8.42 -0.89
C GLU A 247 -22.23 7.69 -0.77
N PHE A 248 -21.61 7.33 -1.88
CA PHE A 248 -20.31 6.66 -1.88
C PHE A 248 -19.19 7.58 -1.40
N LEU A 249 -19.14 8.82 -1.90
CA LEU A 249 -18.11 9.79 -1.51
C LEU A 249 -18.15 10.08 0.00
N ASN A 250 -19.34 10.17 0.59
CA ASN A 250 -19.52 10.43 2.02
C ASN A 250 -19.10 9.25 2.92
N ARG A 251 -18.86 8.05 2.36
CA ARG A 251 -18.38 6.87 3.12
C ARG A 251 -16.87 6.68 3.07
N VAL A 252 -16.17 7.46 2.25
CA VAL A 252 -14.71 7.46 2.19
C VAL A 252 -14.20 8.44 3.24
N ASP A 253 -13.12 8.08 3.95
CA ASP A 253 -12.57 8.94 5.00
C ASP A 253 -11.85 10.17 4.43
N ASP A 254 -11.15 10.01 3.30
CA ASP A 254 -10.50 11.13 2.62
C ASP A 254 -10.38 10.96 1.10
N ILE A 255 -10.38 12.09 0.39
CA ILE A 255 -10.15 12.19 -1.05
C ILE A 255 -8.84 12.95 -1.24
N VAL A 256 -7.83 12.25 -1.74
CA VAL A 256 -6.45 12.71 -1.75
C VAL A 256 -6.00 12.98 -3.18
N ILE A 257 -5.49 14.18 -3.44
CA ILE A 257 -4.99 14.59 -4.74
C ILE A 257 -3.48 14.34 -4.80
N PHE A 258 -3.03 13.63 -5.85
CA PHE A 258 -1.62 13.43 -6.15
C PHE A 258 -1.18 14.36 -7.27
N HIS A 259 -0.13 15.12 -7.00
CA HIS A 259 0.37 16.13 -7.93
C HIS A 259 1.43 15.57 -8.87
N GLN A 260 1.69 16.30 -9.96
CA GLN A 260 2.82 16.02 -10.83
C GLN A 260 4.14 16.09 -10.06
N LEU A 261 5.09 15.26 -10.47
CA LEU A 261 6.39 15.18 -9.83
C LEU A 261 7.32 16.28 -10.37
N SER A 262 7.91 17.06 -9.47
CA SER A 262 8.94 18.04 -9.83
C SER A 262 10.23 17.34 -10.29
N ARG A 263 11.11 18.08 -10.98
CA ARG A 263 12.41 17.53 -11.41
C ARG A 263 13.27 17.07 -10.24
N GLU A 264 13.22 17.81 -9.14
CA GLU A 264 13.92 17.51 -7.89
C GLU A 264 13.35 16.24 -7.25
N GLN A 265 12.03 16.08 -7.24
CA GLN A 265 11.37 14.86 -6.75
C GLN A 265 11.74 13.65 -7.62
N ILE A 266 11.79 13.80 -8.95
CA ILE A 266 12.25 12.74 -9.85
C ILE A 266 13.70 12.33 -9.55
N ALA A 267 14.59 13.29 -9.26
CA ALA A 267 15.96 13.00 -8.87
C ALA A 267 16.04 12.16 -7.59
N GLN A 268 15.21 12.48 -6.58
CA GLN A 268 15.11 11.67 -5.35
C GLN A 268 14.55 10.27 -5.63
N ILE A 269 13.55 10.14 -6.50
CA ILE A 269 13.00 8.84 -6.90
C ILE A 269 14.05 7.98 -7.60
N ILE A 270 14.95 8.58 -8.40
CA ILE A 270 16.09 7.87 -9.00
C ILE A 270 16.95 7.23 -7.91
N ASP A 271 17.28 7.97 -6.85
CA ASP A 271 18.08 7.45 -5.75
C ASP A 271 17.38 6.29 -5.02
N VAL A 272 16.07 6.42 -4.75
CA VAL A 272 15.27 5.35 -4.14
C VAL A 272 15.26 4.07 -5.01
N GLN A 273 15.06 4.21 -6.32
CA GLN A 273 15.03 3.06 -7.25
C GLN A 273 16.41 2.39 -7.40
N LEU A 274 17.49 3.14 -7.24
CA LEU A 274 18.86 2.62 -7.30
C LEU A 274 19.29 1.92 -6.02
N GLU A 275 18.59 2.10 -4.90
CA GLU A 275 19.01 1.55 -3.61
C GLU A 275 19.12 0.02 -3.64
N ARG A 276 18.16 -0.67 -4.26
CA ARG A 276 18.23 -2.14 -4.44
C ARG A 276 19.47 -2.54 -5.25
N LEU A 277 19.84 -1.77 -6.27
CA LEU A 277 21.05 -2.02 -7.07
C LEU A 277 22.32 -1.76 -6.25
N ARG A 278 22.35 -0.69 -5.45
CA ARG A 278 23.47 -0.37 -4.55
C ARG A 278 23.68 -1.47 -3.52
N VAL A 279 22.62 -2.01 -2.93
CA VAL A 279 22.69 -3.16 -2.00
C VAL A 279 23.30 -4.39 -2.69
N MET A 280 22.79 -4.78 -3.86
CA MET A 280 23.31 -5.94 -4.61
C MET A 280 24.78 -5.79 -5.03
N LEU A 281 25.22 -4.57 -5.35
CA LEU A 281 26.63 -4.28 -5.66
C LEU A 281 27.49 -4.25 -4.39
N GLY A 282 26.95 -3.72 -3.29
CA GLY A 282 27.60 -3.66 -1.98
C GLY A 282 27.93 -5.05 -1.43
N GLU A 283 27.06 -6.04 -1.63
CA GLU A 283 27.33 -7.45 -1.30
C GLU A 283 28.55 -8.02 -2.04
N ARG A 284 28.92 -7.42 -3.18
CA ARG A 284 30.12 -7.76 -3.98
C ARG A 284 31.30 -6.83 -3.69
N GLY A 285 31.20 -5.97 -2.69
CA GLY A 285 32.20 -4.96 -2.34
C GLY A 285 32.31 -3.82 -3.36
N ILE A 286 31.28 -3.58 -4.17
CA ILE A 286 31.29 -2.56 -5.22
C ILE A 286 30.37 -1.39 -4.81
N LYS A 287 30.90 -0.17 -4.88
CA LYS A 287 30.10 1.05 -4.63
C LYS A 287 29.67 1.66 -5.96
N LEU A 288 28.41 2.12 -6.05
CA LEU A 288 27.89 2.82 -7.22
C LEU A 288 27.59 4.28 -6.87
N VAL A 289 28.22 5.22 -7.58
CA VAL A 289 28.02 6.67 -7.41
C VAL A 289 27.61 7.26 -8.76
N LEU A 290 26.51 8.01 -8.76
CA LEU A 290 26.05 8.77 -9.91
C LEU A 290 26.40 10.23 -9.71
N ASP A 291 26.89 10.88 -10.75
CA ASP A 291 26.99 12.33 -10.80
C ASP A 291 25.66 12.97 -11.26
N ASP A 292 25.63 14.30 -11.27
CA ASP A 292 24.42 15.04 -11.64
C ASP A 292 24.07 14.91 -13.12
N SER A 293 25.06 14.71 -14.00
CA SER A 293 24.82 14.51 -15.42
C SER A 293 24.08 13.19 -15.68
N ALA A 294 24.47 12.11 -14.99
CA ALA A 294 23.78 10.83 -15.03
C ALA A 294 22.36 10.93 -14.46
N ARG A 295 22.17 11.62 -13.32
CA ARG A 295 20.83 11.86 -12.75
C ARG A 295 19.94 12.63 -13.73
N GLN A 296 20.45 13.67 -14.38
CA GLN A 296 19.70 14.45 -15.35
C GLN A 296 19.33 13.64 -16.60
N LEU A 297 20.24 12.80 -17.10
CA LEU A 297 19.95 11.91 -18.23
C LEU A 297 18.86 10.89 -17.88
N LEU A 298 18.92 10.29 -16.68
CA LEU A 298 17.88 9.39 -16.18
C LEU A 298 16.54 10.11 -16.01
N ALA A 299 16.53 11.31 -15.45
CA ALA A 299 15.31 12.10 -15.31
C ALA A 299 14.71 12.42 -16.68
N ARG A 300 15.54 12.86 -17.65
CA ARG A 300 15.08 13.18 -19.02
C ARG A 300 14.50 11.98 -19.77
N LYS A 301 15.10 10.78 -19.63
CA LYS A 301 14.63 9.57 -20.30
C LYS A 301 13.58 8.79 -19.50
N GLY A 302 13.47 9.07 -18.20
CA GLY A 302 12.68 8.33 -17.22
C GLY A 302 11.42 9.05 -16.72
N TYR A 303 11.28 10.34 -17.05
CA TYR A 303 10.09 11.14 -16.76
C TYR A 303 9.36 11.49 -18.05
N ASP A 304 8.05 11.32 -18.02
CA ASP A 304 7.14 11.72 -19.07
C ASP A 304 5.91 12.39 -18.41
N PRO A 305 5.45 13.57 -18.88
CA PRO A 305 4.31 14.26 -18.26
C PRO A 305 3.01 13.44 -18.22
N ASP A 306 2.81 12.53 -19.19
CA ASP A 306 1.61 11.69 -19.29
C ASP A 306 1.74 10.42 -18.42
N TYR A 307 2.97 9.88 -18.31
CA TYR A 307 3.25 8.62 -17.62
C TYR A 307 3.96 8.75 -16.26
N GLY A 308 4.27 9.96 -15.82
CA GLY A 308 5.00 10.26 -14.60
C GLY A 308 6.37 9.57 -14.55
N ALA A 309 6.69 8.98 -13.39
CA ALA A 309 7.95 8.25 -13.18
C ALA A 309 7.91 6.78 -13.67
N ARG A 310 6.83 6.31 -14.32
CA ARG A 310 6.72 4.90 -14.79
C ARG A 310 7.88 4.49 -15.72
N PRO A 311 8.35 5.32 -16.68
CA PRO A 311 9.47 4.94 -17.56
C PRO A 311 10.80 4.79 -16.83
N LEU A 312 10.95 5.35 -15.62
CA LEU A 312 12.22 5.46 -14.93
C LEU A 312 12.86 4.10 -14.62
N LYS A 313 12.06 3.11 -14.22
CA LYS A 313 12.56 1.74 -13.98
C LYS A 313 13.22 1.16 -15.24
N ARG A 314 12.62 1.39 -16.41
CA ARG A 314 13.16 0.93 -17.70
C ARG A 314 14.40 1.73 -18.09
N ALA A 315 14.43 3.03 -17.82
CA ALA A 315 15.60 3.88 -18.05
C ALA A 315 16.80 3.41 -17.22
N ILE A 316 16.61 3.17 -15.91
CA ILE A 316 17.64 2.61 -15.02
C ILE A 316 18.11 1.24 -15.52
N GLN A 317 17.18 0.35 -15.89
CA GLN A 317 17.55 -0.96 -16.41
C GLN A 317 18.42 -0.85 -17.68
N THR A 318 17.98 -0.03 -18.64
CA THR A 318 18.61 0.09 -19.96
C THR A 318 19.95 0.81 -19.90
N LEU A 319 20.01 1.91 -19.14
CA LEU A 319 21.14 2.83 -19.12
C LEU A 319 22.16 2.50 -18.04
N ILE A 320 21.75 1.84 -16.95
CA ILE A 320 22.62 1.50 -15.81
C ILE A 320 22.84 -0.01 -15.71
N GLN A 321 21.78 -0.78 -15.49
CA GLN A 321 21.92 -2.20 -15.13
C GLN A 321 22.48 -3.03 -16.29
N ASN A 322 21.99 -2.84 -17.52
CA ASN A 322 22.44 -3.61 -18.67
C ASN A 322 23.93 -3.38 -19.00
N PRO A 323 24.43 -2.13 -19.11
CA PRO A 323 25.86 -1.90 -19.32
C PRO A 323 26.71 -2.42 -18.17
N LEU A 324 26.25 -2.23 -16.93
CA LEU A 324 26.98 -2.67 -15.74
C LEU A 324 27.09 -4.20 -15.70
N ALA A 325 26.04 -4.93 -16.07
CA ALA A 325 26.06 -6.39 -16.15
C ALA A 325 27.12 -6.88 -17.14
N ILE A 326 27.24 -6.25 -18.32
CA ILE A 326 28.27 -6.59 -19.30
C ILE A 326 29.67 -6.34 -18.74
N LYS A 327 29.89 -5.21 -18.06
CA LYS A 327 31.18 -4.85 -17.46
C LYS A 327 31.60 -5.81 -16.35
N LEU A 328 30.64 -6.22 -15.50
CA LEU A 328 30.86 -7.23 -14.46
C LEU A 328 31.22 -8.58 -15.07
N LEU A 329 30.52 -9.02 -16.12
CA LEU A 329 30.79 -10.29 -16.79
C LEU A 329 32.14 -10.32 -17.51
N ARG A 330 32.62 -9.18 -17.98
CA ARG A 330 33.95 -9.03 -18.59
C ARG A 330 35.09 -8.93 -17.58
N GLY A 331 34.79 -8.83 -16.29
CA GLY A 331 35.79 -8.61 -15.25
C GLY A 331 36.42 -7.21 -15.28
N GLU A 332 35.75 -6.22 -15.88
CA GLU A 332 36.21 -4.82 -15.93
C GLU A 332 36.08 -4.12 -14.56
N THR A 333 35.42 -4.77 -13.59
CA THR A 333 35.14 -4.25 -12.24
C THR A 333 35.50 -5.31 -11.21
N ALA A 334 36.17 -4.90 -10.13
CA ALA A 334 36.64 -5.75 -9.06
C ALA A 334 36.06 -5.33 -7.70
N SER A 335 36.06 -6.25 -6.73
CA SER A 335 35.70 -5.96 -5.35
C SER A 335 36.58 -4.85 -4.78
N GLY A 336 35.99 -3.93 -4.01
CA GLY A 336 36.65 -2.75 -3.44
C GLY A 336 36.73 -1.56 -4.39
N GLN A 337 36.09 -1.60 -5.57
CA GLN A 337 36.06 -0.47 -6.49
C GLN A 337 34.78 0.36 -6.34
N THR A 338 34.92 1.66 -6.62
CA THR A 338 33.79 2.56 -6.82
C THR A 338 33.57 2.75 -8.30
N ILE A 339 32.33 2.53 -8.75
CA ILE A 339 31.88 2.76 -10.11
C ILE A 339 31.23 4.14 -10.13
N ASN A 340 31.89 5.08 -10.79
CA ASN A 340 31.38 6.42 -11.03
C ASN A 340 30.64 6.40 -12.37
N VAL A 341 29.39 6.86 -12.36
CA VAL A 341 28.54 6.95 -13.54
C VAL A 341 28.29 8.41 -13.88
N SER A 342 28.60 8.77 -15.13
CA SER A 342 28.36 10.08 -15.71
C SER A 342 27.62 9.95 -17.04
N ALA A 343 27.10 11.06 -17.56
CA ALA A 343 26.47 11.13 -18.87
C ALA A 343 27.27 12.04 -19.80
N ASP A 344 27.42 11.61 -21.04
CA ASP A 344 27.89 12.46 -22.15
C ASP A 344 26.83 12.44 -23.25
N GLY A 345 26.10 13.55 -23.38
CA GLY A 345 24.97 13.66 -24.28
C GLY A 345 23.82 12.71 -23.92
N ASP A 346 23.72 11.61 -24.65
CA ASP A 346 22.69 10.57 -24.50
C ASP A 346 23.28 9.21 -24.09
N GLU A 347 24.60 9.13 -23.86
CA GLU A 347 25.30 7.90 -23.46
C GLU A 347 25.74 7.95 -21.99
N MET A 348 25.50 6.84 -21.27
CA MET A 348 26.05 6.64 -19.93
C MET A 348 27.50 6.15 -19.99
N LYS A 349 28.37 6.83 -19.27
CA LYS A 349 29.78 6.49 -19.09
C LYS A 349 30.01 5.93 -17.70
N PHE A 350 30.85 4.90 -17.64
CA PHE A 350 31.21 4.22 -16.39
C PHE A 350 32.73 4.25 -16.26
N SER A 351 33.21 4.86 -15.19
CA SER A 351 34.60 4.80 -14.78
C SER A 351 34.73 4.05 -13.45
N THR A 352 35.87 3.39 -13.27
CA THR A 352 36.21 2.69 -12.03
C THR A 352 37.34 3.42 -11.33
N GLU A 353 37.16 3.64 -10.03
CA GLU A 353 38.20 4.10 -9.14
C GLU A 353 38.46 3.03 -8.08
N ALA A 354 39.73 2.73 -7.83
CA ALA A 354 40.10 1.91 -6.68
C ALA A 354 39.69 2.65 -5.40
N ALA A 355 39.10 1.95 -4.41
CA ALA A 355 38.85 2.57 -3.13
C ALA A 355 40.16 3.17 -2.60
N ALA A 356 40.13 4.47 -2.27
CA ALA A 356 41.22 5.10 -1.56
C ALA A 356 41.52 4.23 -0.34
N ALA A 357 42.75 3.71 -0.27
CA ALA A 357 43.20 2.95 0.89
C ALA A 357 42.93 3.81 2.13
N ALA A 358 42.04 3.34 3.00
CA ALA A 358 41.81 3.97 4.28
C ALA A 358 43.16 3.97 5.03
N ALA A 359 43.76 5.15 5.13
CA ALA A 359 45.02 5.38 5.83
C ALA A 359 44.80 5.38 7.35
#